data_AF-A0A1U7ULF6-F1
#
_entry.id   AF-A0A1U7ULF6-F1
#
_cell.length_a   1.000
_cell.length_b   1.000
_cell.length_c   1.000
_cell.angle_alpha   90.00
_cell.angle_beta   90.00
_cell.angle_gamma   90.00
#
_symmetry.space_group_name_H-M   'P 1'
#
loop_
_entity.id
_entity.type
_entity.pdbx_description
1 polymer ?
#
loop_
_entity_poly.entity_id
_entity_poly.type
_entity_poly.pdbx_seq_one_letter_code
_entity_poly.pdbx_strand_id
1 'polypeptide(L)'
;MATNNISQFSGSDVAIVLHKPRIPPFLTKTYEMGFKKIGLQKWEYEHYWFRPGKKHLLSNIKRRNQNQKIQEHCYQENYYNGVVTELRSQRDFNVTLMSEIEKMKEKQDDLANRIASLREYLEKSDAKFRKLLCLLAKGIKQVAMQQAMKNDEQTKKRKVEDIAEICKTLVEKKMDDLVAIKQVHEIMQKKQKLRLRRKVDDF
;
A
#
# COMPACT_ATOMS: atom_id res chain seq x y z
N MET A 1 32.14 -36.57 -2.66
CA MET A 1 32.79 -35.66 -3.62
C MET A 1 34.28 -35.86 -3.51
N ALA A 2 34.96 -36.24 -4.59
CA ALA A 2 36.41 -36.29 -4.67
C ALA A 2 36.78 -35.92 -6.11
N THR A 3 37.44 -34.78 -6.28
CA THR A 3 37.85 -34.23 -7.57
C THR A 3 39.34 -34.50 -7.77
N ASN A 4 39.68 -35.39 -8.69
CA ASN A 4 41.06 -35.61 -9.10
C ASN A 4 41.40 -34.66 -10.26
N ASN A 5 42.11 -33.58 -9.95
CA ASN A 5 42.74 -32.69 -10.91
C ASN A 5 43.99 -33.37 -11.48
N ILE A 6 44.05 -33.56 -12.80
CA ILE A 6 45.25 -33.99 -13.51
C ILE A 6 45.88 -32.73 -14.11
N SER A 7 46.73 -32.06 -13.34
CA SER A 7 47.51 -30.93 -13.84
C SER A 7 48.77 -30.72 -13.01
N GLN A 8 49.64 -31.72 -12.96
CA GLN A 8 51.04 -31.54 -12.58
C GLN A 8 51.87 -32.59 -13.31
N PHE A 9 52.57 -32.21 -14.37
CA PHE A 9 53.89 -32.76 -14.71
C PHE A 9 54.52 -31.81 -15.73
N SER A 10 55.43 -30.97 -15.24
CA SER A 10 56.38 -30.19 -16.01
C SER A 10 57.69 -30.96 -16.15
N GLY A 11 58.32 -30.89 -17.31
CA GLY A 11 59.74 -31.24 -17.46
C GLY A 11 60.01 -32.28 -18.55
N SER A 12 60.50 -31.78 -19.69
CA SER A 12 61.48 -32.39 -20.60
C SER A 12 61.45 -33.92 -20.77
N ASP A 13 60.83 -34.40 -21.85
CA ASP A 13 61.52 -35.11 -22.93
C ASP A 13 60.48 -35.70 -23.90
N VAL A 14 60.69 -35.44 -25.19
CA VAL A 14 59.77 -35.82 -26.27
C VAL A 14 59.91 -37.31 -26.54
N ALA A 15 59.07 -38.10 -25.88
CA ALA A 15 58.62 -39.39 -26.37
C ALA A 15 57.10 -39.43 -26.21
N ILE A 16 56.36 -39.07 -27.27
CA ILE A 16 54.91 -39.30 -27.32
C ILE A 16 54.71 -40.80 -27.53
N VAL A 17 54.91 -41.57 -26.45
CA VAL A 17 54.35 -42.91 -26.34
C VAL A 17 52.85 -42.69 -26.42
N LEU A 18 52.24 -43.12 -27.54
CA LEU A 18 50.79 -43.22 -27.66
C LEU A 18 50.29 -44.25 -26.63
N HIS A 19 50.19 -43.81 -25.39
CA HIS A 19 49.55 -44.54 -24.31
C HIS A 19 48.07 -44.57 -24.69
N LYS A 20 47.61 -45.69 -25.28
CA LYS A 20 46.19 -45.86 -25.57
C LYS A 20 45.43 -45.59 -24.26
N PRO A 21 44.54 -44.59 -24.22
CA PRO A 21 43.85 -44.26 -22.99
C PRO A 21 43.09 -45.50 -22.52
N ARG A 22 43.40 -45.97 -21.32
CA ARG A 22 42.77 -47.14 -20.73
C ARG A 22 41.31 -46.81 -20.46
N ILE A 23 40.41 -47.33 -21.29
CA ILE A 23 38.97 -47.15 -21.10
C ILE A 23 38.56 -47.83 -19.78
N PRO A 24 37.94 -47.12 -18.83
CA PRO A 24 37.43 -47.72 -17.61
C PRO A 24 36.47 -48.89 -17.87
N PRO A 25 36.59 -50.03 -17.17
CA PRO A 25 35.74 -51.21 -17.39
C PRO A 25 34.23 -50.95 -17.24
N PHE A 26 33.85 -49.98 -16.41
CA PHE A 26 32.44 -49.62 -16.21
C PHE A 26 31.80 -49.09 -17.49
N LEU A 27 32.56 -48.42 -18.36
CA LEU A 27 32.04 -47.86 -19.62
C LEU A 27 31.67 -48.96 -20.61
N THR A 28 32.52 -49.98 -20.72
CA THR A 28 32.24 -51.17 -21.51
C THR A 28 30.99 -51.87 -20.98
N LYS A 29 30.84 -51.97 -19.66
CA LYS A 29 29.65 -52.58 -19.06
C LYS A 29 28.38 -51.76 -19.31
N THR A 30 28.43 -50.44 -19.16
CA THR A 30 27.29 -49.57 -19.46
C THR A 30 26.87 -49.70 -20.93
N TYR A 31 27.84 -49.77 -21.83
CA TYR A 31 27.57 -49.99 -23.25
C TYR A 31 26.93 -51.36 -23.49
N GLU A 32 27.52 -52.45 -22.98
CA GLU A 32 26.95 -53.79 -23.12
C GLU A 32 25.53 -53.92 -22.56
N MET A 33 25.22 -53.18 -21.49
CA MET A 33 23.89 -53.15 -20.86
C MET A 33 22.92 -52.15 -21.51
N GLY A 34 23.31 -51.51 -22.61
CA GLY A 34 22.42 -50.65 -23.42
C GLY A 34 22.27 -49.21 -22.94
N PHE A 35 23.10 -48.74 -22.00
CA PHE A 35 23.05 -47.36 -21.52
C PHE A 35 23.55 -46.38 -22.58
N LYS A 36 22.89 -45.23 -22.72
CA LYS A 36 23.24 -44.17 -23.68
C LYS A 36 23.89 -42.99 -22.96
N LYS A 37 24.93 -42.40 -23.55
CA LYS A 37 25.60 -41.21 -23.00
C LYS A 37 24.73 -39.98 -23.24
N ILE A 38 24.47 -39.19 -22.20
CA ILE A 38 23.65 -37.97 -22.26
C ILE A 38 24.53 -36.70 -22.31
N GLY A 39 25.65 -36.71 -21.57
CA GLY A 39 26.53 -35.55 -21.42
C GLY A 39 27.75 -35.55 -22.34
N LEU A 40 28.16 -34.38 -22.85
CA LEU A 40 29.39 -34.25 -23.64
C LEU A 40 30.65 -34.27 -22.75
N GLN A 41 30.63 -33.54 -21.63
CA GLN A 41 31.77 -33.32 -20.73
C GLN A 41 31.80 -34.24 -19.50
N LYS A 42 30.66 -34.88 -19.17
CA LYS A 42 30.52 -35.77 -18.01
C LYS A 42 30.18 -37.19 -18.46
N TRP A 43 30.59 -38.17 -17.68
CA TRP A 43 30.24 -39.58 -17.86
C TRP A 43 28.84 -39.87 -17.33
N GLU A 44 27.84 -39.21 -17.91
CA GLU A 44 26.41 -39.33 -17.57
C GLU A 44 25.71 -40.25 -18.56
N TYR A 45 24.94 -41.21 -18.02
CA TYR A 45 24.34 -42.30 -18.76
C TYR A 45 22.87 -42.49 -18.40
N GLU A 46 22.01 -42.69 -19.39
CA GLU A 46 20.61 -43.06 -19.19
C GLU A 46 20.33 -44.49 -19.65
N HIS A 47 19.35 -45.11 -18.97
CA HIS A 47 18.67 -46.27 -19.49
C HIS A 47 17.19 -46.19 -19.09
N TYR A 48 16.29 -46.41 -20.04
CA TYR A 48 14.84 -46.25 -19.84
C TYR A 48 14.30 -47.03 -18.63
N TRP A 49 14.80 -48.26 -18.46
CA TRP A 49 14.50 -49.15 -17.33
C TRP A 49 15.34 -48.94 -16.06
N PHE A 50 16.29 -47.99 -16.05
CA PHE A 50 17.11 -47.64 -14.90
C PHE A 50 16.62 -46.32 -14.31
N ARG A 51 15.62 -46.38 -13.43
CA ARG A 51 15.01 -45.20 -12.78
C ARG A 51 15.12 -45.27 -11.26
N PRO A 52 15.34 -44.14 -10.56
CA PRO A 52 15.40 -44.12 -9.10
C PRO A 52 14.09 -44.63 -8.49
N GLY A 53 14.19 -45.48 -7.47
CA GLY A 53 13.04 -46.05 -6.75
C GLY A 53 12.28 -47.18 -7.46
N LYS A 54 12.59 -47.53 -8.71
CA LYS A 54 11.86 -48.55 -9.49
C LYS A 54 12.70 -49.80 -9.76
N LYS A 55 12.99 -50.57 -8.69
CA LYS A 55 13.83 -51.79 -8.77
C LYS A 55 13.27 -52.86 -9.72
N HIS A 56 11.94 -52.96 -9.84
CA HIS A 56 11.29 -53.94 -10.72
C HIS A 56 11.62 -53.74 -12.20
N LEU A 57 12.01 -52.54 -12.64
CA LEU A 57 12.38 -52.27 -14.04
C LEU A 57 13.76 -52.83 -14.39
N LEU A 58 14.62 -53.09 -13.40
CA LEU A 58 15.98 -53.60 -13.65
C LEU A 58 15.98 -54.98 -14.30
N SER A 59 14.90 -55.77 -14.15
CA SER A 59 14.73 -57.08 -14.82
C SER A 59 14.66 -56.97 -16.35
N ASN A 60 14.28 -55.80 -16.88
CA ASN A 60 14.18 -55.54 -18.30
C ASN A 60 15.53 -55.12 -18.92
N ILE A 61 16.54 -54.80 -18.09
CA ILE A 61 17.89 -54.47 -18.55
C ILE A 61 18.63 -55.78 -18.80
N LYS A 62 18.82 -56.13 -20.06
CA LYS A 62 19.56 -57.33 -20.48
C LYS A 62 20.83 -56.92 -21.21
N ARG A 63 21.88 -57.73 -21.08
CA ARG A 63 23.10 -57.57 -21.89
C ARG A 63 22.72 -57.70 -23.37
N ARG A 64 23.26 -56.82 -24.22
CA ARG A 64 23.14 -56.96 -25.68
C ARG A 64 23.82 -58.27 -26.09
N ASN A 65 23.03 -59.26 -26.50
CA ASN A 65 23.52 -60.51 -27.10
C ASN A 65 23.53 -60.36 -28.63
N GLN A 66 24.40 -61.11 -29.32
CA GLN A 66 24.55 -61.05 -30.78
C GLN A 66 23.32 -61.53 -31.59
N ASN A 67 22.23 -61.94 -30.94
CA ASN A 67 20.96 -62.31 -31.58
C ASN A 67 19.96 -61.15 -31.51
N GLN A 68 20.15 -60.16 -32.39
CA GLN A 68 19.46 -58.87 -32.39
C GLN A 68 17.94 -58.94 -32.71
N LYS A 69 17.48 -59.92 -33.48
CA LYS A 69 16.13 -59.90 -34.09
C LYS A 69 14.95 -60.10 -33.14
N ILE A 70 15.07 -60.87 -32.06
CA ILE A 70 13.93 -61.13 -31.14
C ILE A 70 13.83 -60.06 -30.04
N GLN A 71 14.96 -59.43 -29.70
CA GLN A 71 15.01 -58.38 -28.68
C GLN A 71 14.44 -57.05 -29.21
N GLU A 72 14.71 -56.70 -30.47
CA GLU A 72 14.29 -55.43 -31.08
C GLU A 72 12.77 -55.20 -31.01
N HIS A 73 11.96 -56.20 -31.33
CA HIS A 73 10.49 -56.07 -31.31
C HIS A 73 9.93 -55.85 -29.89
N CYS A 74 10.44 -56.58 -28.89
CA CYS A 74 9.98 -56.43 -27.51
C CYS A 74 10.44 -55.09 -26.88
N TYR A 75 11.61 -54.58 -27.25
CA TYR A 75 12.06 -53.25 -26.79
C TYR A 75 11.28 -52.11 -27.43
N GLN A 76 10.95 -52.23 -28.72
CA GLN A 76 10.24 -51.19 -29.46
C GLN A 76 8.78 -51.05 -28.98
N GLU A 77 8.09 -52.16 -28.74
CA GLU A 77 6.71 -52.17 -28.23
C GLU A 77 6.63 -51.61 -26.80
N ASN A 78 7.53 -52.03 -25.90
CA ASN A 78 7.56 -51.54 -24.53
C ASN A 78 8.01 -50.07 -24.42
N TYR A 79 8.91 -49.61 -25.29
CA TYR A 79 9.29 -48.20 -25.38
C TYR A 79 8.12 -47.34 -25.86
N TYR A 80 7.44 -47.76 -26.93
CA TYR A 80 6.27 -47.04 -27.45
C TYR A 80 5.15 -46.96 -26.42
N ASN A 81 4.85 -48.05 -25.72
CA ASN A 81 3.82 -48.06 -24.67
C ASN A 81 4.19 -47.13 -23.50
N GLY A 82 5.48 -47.03 -23.17
CA GLY A 82 6.02 -46.08 -22.20
C GLY A 82 5.82 -44.61 -22.56
N VAL A 83 6.17 -44.25 -23.79
CA VAL A 83 6.00 -42.89 -24.31
C VAL A 83 4.51 -42.52 -24.41
N VAL A 84 3.66 -43.44 -24.86
CA VAL A 84 2.21 -43.21 -24.96
C VAL A 84 1.58 -43.00 -23.58
N THR A 85 2.00 -43.74 -22.56
CA THR A 85 1.47 -43.57 -21.20
C THR A 85 1.92 -42.23 -20.57
N GLU A 86 3.16 -41.82 -20.80
CA GLU A 86 3.66 -40.51 -20.36
C GLU A 86 2.91 -39.35 -21.05
N LEU A 87 2.74 -39.41 -22.38
CA LEU A 87 1.98 -38.40 -23.14
C LEU A 87 0.52 -38.28 -22.68
N ARG A 88 -0.14 -39.42 -22.35
CA ARG A 88 -1.49 -39.40 -21.77
C ARG A 88 -1.50 -38.71 -20.41
N SER A 89 -0.58 -39.07 -19.52
CA SER A 89 -0.49 -38.44 -18.19
C SER A 89 -0.23 -36.94 -18.26
N GLN A 90 0.61 -36.49 -19.19
CA GLN A 90 0.88 -35.07 -19.40
C GLN A 90 -0.33 -34.33 -19.96
N ARG A 91 -1.10 -34.96 -20.86
CA ARG A 91 -2.38 -34.41 -21.34
C ARG A 91 -3.37 -34.23 -20.19
N ASP A 92 -3.56 -35.26 -19.37
CA ASP A 92 -4.52 -35.24 -18.26
C ASP A 92 -4.14 -34.18 -17.21
N PHE A 93 -2.84 -34.03 -16.95
CA PHE A 93 -2.31 -32.96 -16.10
C PHE A 93 -2.56 -31.57 -16.70
N ASN A 94 -2.32 -31.38 -18.00
CA ASN A 94 -2.60 -30.12 -18.68
C ASN A 94 -4.08 -29.75 -18.65
N VAL A 95 -4.99 -30.72 -18.83
CA VAL A 95 -6.45 -30.49 -18.73
C VAL A 95 -6.82 -30.02 -17.32
N THR A 96 -6.25 -30.67 -16.30
CA THR A 96 -6.46 -30.31 -14.90
C THR A 96 -5.96 -28.88 -14.61
N LEU A 97 -4.74 -28.56 -15.04
CA LEU A 97 -4.17 -27.22 -14.91
C LEU A 97 -5.01 -26.16 -15.63
N MET A 98 -5.50 -26.45 -16.83
CA MET A 98 -6.35 -25.53 -17.57
C MET A 98 -7.68 -25.27 -16.85
N SER A 99 -8.31 -26.31 -16.28
CA SER A 99 -9.52 -26.15 -15.47
C SER A 99 -9.26 -25.29 -14.23
N GLU A 100 -8.11 -25.45 -13.57
CA GLU A 100 -7.76 -24.64 -12.41
C GLU A 100 -7.48 -23.18 -12.79
N ILE A 101 -6.79 -22.94 -13.90
CA ILE A 101 -6.58 -21.60 -14.45
C ILE A 101 -7.92 -20.92 -14.79
N GLU A 102 -8.85 -21.64 -15.39
CA GLU A 102 -10.18 -21.13 -15.72
C GLU A 102 -10.96 -20.75 -14.46
N LYS A 103 -10.97 -21.59 -13.43
CA LYS A 103 -11.56 -21.27 -12.13
C LYS A 103 -10.93 -20.04 -11.48
N MET A 104 -9.61 -19.87 -11.61
CA MET A 104 -8.91 -18.71 -11.06
C MET A 104 -9.25 -17.43 -11.83
N LYS A 105 -9.42 -17.51 -13.15
CA LYS A 105 -9.90 -16.39 -13.97
C LYS A 105 -11.33 -15.99 -13.58
N GLU A 106 -12.23 -16.96 -13.42
CA GLU A 106 -13.60 -16.72 -12.97
C GLU A 106 -13.63 -15.97 -11.62
N LYS A 107 -12.80 -16.41 -10.65
CA LYS A 107 -12.66 -15.71 -9.36
C LYS A 107 -12.09 -14.30 -9.52
N GLN A 108 -11.14 -14.11 -10.42
CA GLN A 108 -10.56 -12.80 -10.68
C GLN A 108 -11.60 -11.84 -11.28
N ASP A 109 -12.43 -12.32 -12.19
CA ASP A 109 -13.51 -11.56 -12.81
C ASP A 109 -14.61 -11.21 -11.80
N ASP A 110 -15.00 -12.16 -10.92
CA ASP A 110 -15.94 -11.90 -9.82
C ASP A 110 -15.43 -10.81 -8.86
N LEU A 111 -14.15 -10.89 -8.47
CA LEU A 111 -13.52 -9.86 -7.64
C LEU A 111 -13.49 -8.49 -8.35
N ALA A 112 -13.18 -8.46 -9.65
CA ALA A 112 -13.19 -7.24 -10.42
C ALA A 112 -14.61 -6.60 -10.47
N ASN A 113 -15.64 -7.41 -10.69
CA ASN A 113 -17.04 -6.97 -10.66
C ASN A 113 -17.45 -6.46 -9.27
N ARG A 114 -17.01 -7.13 -8.20
CA ARG A 114 -17.25 -6.69 -6.83
C ARG A 114 -16.54 -5.38 -6.49
N ILE A 115 -15.30 -5.19 -6.96
CA ILE A 115 -14.58 -3.93 -6.83
C ILE A 115 -15.31 -2.81 -7.58
N ALA A 116 -15.80 -3.08 -8.80
CA ALA A 116 -16.54 -2.10 -9.59
C ALA A 116 -17.83 -1.66 -8.87
N SER A 117 -18.61 -2.59 -8.34
CA SER A 117 -19.84 -2.27 -7.60
C SER A 117 -19.56 -1.50 -6.30
N LEU A 118 -18.48 -1.83 -5.57
CA LEU A 118 -18.05 -1.08 -4.39
C LEU A 118 -17.65 0.36 -4.74
N ARG A 119 -16.95 0.56 -5.87
CA ARG A 119 -16.58 1.90 -6.35
C ARG A 119 -17.82 2.74 -6.66
N GLU A 120 -18.80 2.16 -7.36
CA GLU A 120 -20.06 2.84 -7.67
C GLU A 120 -20.85 3.20 -6.41
N TYR A 121 -20.93 2.27 -5.44
CA TYR A 121 -21.56 2.53 -4.15
C TYR A 121 -20.88 3.69 -3.41
N LEU A 122 -19.55 3.70 -3.37
CA LEU A 122 -18.76 4.72 -2.70
C LEU A 122 -18.92 6.09 -3.38
N GLU A 123 -18.95 6.14 -4.71
CA GLU A 123 -19.20 7.38 -5.44
C GLU A 123 -20.59 7.95 -5.12
N LYS A 124 -21.61 7.10 -5.03
CA LYS A 124 -22.97 7.50 -4.63
C LYS A 124 -23.03 7.99 -3.19
N SER A 125 -22.33 7.33 -2.26
CA SER A 125 -22.31 7.76 -0.86
C SER A 125 -21.55 9.07 -0.67
N ASP A 126 -20.40 9.23 -1.33
CA ASP A 126 -19.62 10.47 -1.35
C ASP A 126 -20.43 11.64 -1.90
N ALA A 127 -21.19 11.46 -2.97
CA ALA A 127 -22.08 12.48 -3.50
C ALA A 127 -23.15 12.91 -2.48
N LYS A 128 -23.69 11.96 -1.70
CA LYS A 128 -24.63 12.26 -0.60
C LYS A 128 -23.94 13.01 0.54
N PHE A 129 -22.74 12.59 0.94
CA PHE A 129 -21.97 13.27 1.98
C PHE A 129 -21.58 14.70 1.58
N ARG A 130 -21.19 14.93 0.33
CA ARG A 130 -20.92 16.28 -0.18
C ARG A 130 -22.15 17.19 -0.10
N LYS A 131 -23.35 16.66 -0.41
CA LYS A 131 -24.61 17.42 -0.24
C LYS A 131 -24.86 17.76 1.22
N LEU A 132 -24.68 16.80 2.12
CA LEU A 132 -24.83 17.02 3.57
C LEU A 132 -23.83 18.08 4.08
N LEU A 133 -22.55 17.98 3.70
CA LEU A 133 -21.53 18.96 4.06
C LEU A 133 -21.87 20.36 3.55
N CYS A 134 -22.42 20.48 2.35
CA CYS A 134 -22.88 21.76 1.82
C CYS A 134 -24.03 22.34 2.65
N LEU A 135 -25.00 21.51 3.08
CA LEU A 135 -26.07 21.94 3.97
C LEU A 135 -25.54 22.39 5.33
N LEU A 136 -24.62 21.63 5.92
CA LEU A 136 -23.98 22.00 7.19
C LEU A 136 -23.20 23.31 7.06
N ALA A 137 -22.43 23.49 6.00
CA ALA A 137 -21.70 24.73 5.74
C ALA A 137 -22.65 25.94 5.59
N LYS A 138 -23.80 25.76 4.94
CA LYS A 138 -24.85 26.79 4.86
C LYS A 138 -25.45 27.12 6.23
N GLY A 139 -25.73 26.09 7.04
CA GLY A 139 -26.24 26.26 8.40
C GLY A 139 -25.26 27.02 9.30
N ILE A 140 -23.97 26.66 9.25
CA ILE A 140 -22.91 27.35 10.01
C ILE A 140 -22.82 28.81 9.59
N LYS A 141 -22.84 29.11 8.28
CA LYS A 141 -22.83 30.49 7.79
C LYS A 141 -24.02 31.29 8.29
N GLN A 142 -25.22 30.70 8.29
CA GLN A 142 -26.43 31.35 8.78
C GLN A 142 -26.33 31.67 10.28
N VAL A 143 -25.88 30.71 11.10
CA VAL A 143 -25.69 30.92 12.55
C VAL A 143 -24.63 31.98 12.82
N ALA A 144 -23.50 31.94 12.09
CA ALA A 144 -22.44 32.95 12.22
C ALA A 144 -22.95 34.35 11.87
N MET A 145 -23.74 34.48 10.80
CA MET A 145 -24.34 35.75 10.41
C MET A 145 -25.34 36.26 11.46
N GLN A 146 -26.20 35.39 11.99
CA GLN A 146 -27.12 35.76 13.07
C GLN A 146 -26.37 36.22 14.33
N GLN A 147 -25.26 35.56 14.67
CA GLN A 147 -24.45 35.95 15.81
C GLN A 147 -23.75 37.30 15.57
N ALA A 148 -23.24 37.55 14.37
CA ALA A 148 -22.64 38.84 14.00
C ALA A 148 -23.65 39.99 14.10
N MET A 149 -24.88 39.78 13.63
CA MET A 149 -25.97 40.75 13.73
C MET A 149 -26.33 41.05 15.19
N LYS A 150 -26.49 40.01 16.04
CA LYS A 150 -26.75 40.18 17.48
C LYS A 150 -25.63 40.95 18.18
N ASN A 151 -24.38 40.64 17.85
CA ASN A 151 -23.22 41.34 18.43
C ASN A 151 -23.19 42.81 18.00
N ASP A 152 -23.46 43.13 16.73
CA ASP A 152 -23.51 44.52 16.24
C ASP A 152 -24.63 45.32 16.90
N GLU A 153 -25.82 44.73 17.03
CA GLU A 153 -26.95 45.36 17.72
C GLU A 153 -26.64 45.62 19.20
N GLN A 154 -26.03 44.64 19.89
CA GLN A 154 -25.60 44.81 21.27
C GLN A 154 -24.52 45.89 21.41
N THR A 155 -23.60 45.98 20.45
CA THR A 155 -22.54 46.99 20.44
C THR A 155 -23.12 48.39 20.25
N LYS A 156 -24.14 48.54 19.39
CA LYS A 156 -24.88 49.80 19.22
C LYS A 156 -25.61 50.20 20.49
N LYS A 157 -26.31 49.26 21.15
CA LYS A 157 -27.00 49.51 22.43
C LYS A 157 -26.02 49.99 23.50
N ARG A 158 -24.88 49.31 23.67
CA ARG A 158 -23.83 49.72 24.61
C ARG A 158 -23.33 51.14 24.34
N LYS A 159 -23.04 51.50 23.09
CA LYS A 159 -22.61 52.87 22.74
C LYS A 159 -23.66 53.92 23.10
N VAL A 160 -24.95 53.62 22.92
CA VAL A 160 -26.04 54.54 23.29
C VAL A 160 -26.15 54.66 24.81
N GLU A 161 -26.02 53.55 25.54
CA GLU A 161 -25.97 53.53 27.01
C GLU A 161 -24.79 54.35 27.54
N ASP A 162 -23.59 54.16 26.98
CA ASP A 162 -22.38 54.92 27.34
C ASP A 162 -22.59 56.44 27.13
N ILE A 163 -23.15 56.84 25.98
CA ILE A 163 -23.45 58.26 25.69
C ILE A 163 -24.49 58.81 26.66
N ALA A 164 -25.54 58.04 26.98
CA ALA A 164 -26.57 58.47 27.93
C ALA A 164 -25.98 58.69 29.33
N GLU A 165 -25.06 57.83 29.76
CA GLU A 165 -24.37 57.94 31.04
C GLU A 165 -23.40 59.15 31.09
N ILE A 166 -22.67 59.39 30.00
CA ILE A 166 -21.86 60.62 29.84
C ILE A 166 -22.74 61.88 29.91
N CYS A 167 -23.89 61.91 29.21
CA CYS A 167 -24.80 63.05 29.26
C CYS A 167 -25.36 63.28 30.66
N LYS A 168 -25.73 62.22 31.38
CA LYS A 168 -26.25 62.30 32.75
C LYS A 168 -25.22 62.92 33.70
N THR A 169 -23.99 62.42 33.69
CA THR A 169 -22.90 62.96 34.53
C THR A 169 -22.57 64.41 34.19
N LEU A 170 -22.64 64.79 32.90
CA LEU A 170 -22.44 66.18 32.48
C LEU A 170 -23.53 67.11 33.02
N VAL A 171 -24.79 66.66 32.99
CA VAL A 171 -25.93 67.42 33.54
C VAL A 171 -25.79 67.59 35.05
N GLU A 172 -25.45 66.52 35.78
CA GLU A 172 -25.21 66.58 37.23
C GLU A 172 -24.12 67.61 37.55
N LYS A 173 -22.97 67.53 36.87
CA LYS A 173 -21.88 68.49 37.03
C LYS A 173 -22.29 69.94 36.71
N LYS A 174 -23.06 70.14 35.63
CA LYS A 174 -23.59 71.47 35.28
C LYS A 174 -24.55 72.01 36.33
N MET A 175 -25.33 71.14 36.96
CA MET A 175 -26.24 71.51 38.04
C MET A 175 -25.46 71.97 39.27
N ASP A 176 -24.42 71.22 39.65
CA ASP A 176 -23.52 71.57 40.76
C ASP A 176 -22.82 72.91 40.53
N ASP A 177 -22.29 73.12 39.32
CA ASP A 177 -21.69 74.39 38.91
C ASP A 177 -22.69 75.56 39.04
N LEU A 178 -23.96 75.35 38.61
CA LEU A 178 -25.00 76.38 38.70
C LEU A 178 -25.37 76.72 40.15
N VAL A 179 -25.42 75.71 41.03
CA VAL A 179 -25.66 75.90 42.46
C VAL A 179 -24.52 76.70 43.09
N ALA A 180 -23.27 76.37 42.77
CA ALA A 180 -22.11 77.11 43.25
C ALA A 180 -22.13 78.58 42.78
N ILE A 181 -22.47 78.84 41.51
CA ILE A 181 -22.62 80.22 40.99
C ILE A 181 -23.71 80.98 41.75
N LYS A 182 -24.88 80.36 41.98
CA LYS A 182 -25.97 80.99 42.75
C LYS A 182 -25.53 81.35 44.18
N GLN A 183 -24.84 80.44 44.86
CA GLN A 183 -24.31 80.70 46.21
C GLN A 183 -23.33 81.88 46.23
N VAL A 184 -22.39 81.93 45.27
CA VAL A 184 -21.44 83.06 45.15
C VAL A 184 -22.18 84.37 44.90
N HIS A 185 -23.18 84.37 44.02
CA HIS A 185 -24.00 85.55 43.77
C HIS A 185 -24.69 86.03 45.07
N GLU A 186 -25.30 85.11 45.82
CA GLU A 186 -25.96 85.42 47.09
C GLU A 186 -24.99 86.02 48.13
N ILE A 187 -23.78 85.46 48.23
CA ILE A 187 -22.71 85.97 49.10
C ILE A 187 -22.30 87.38 48.68
N MET A 188 -22.14 87.63 47.37
CA MET A 188 -21.81 88.96 46.87
C MET A 188 -22.90 89.99 47.19
N GLN A 189 -24.17 89.63 47.00
CA GLN A 189 -25.31 90.51 47.34
C GLN A 189 -25.33 90.84 48.83
N LYS A 190 -25.16 89.85 49.71
CA LYS A 190 -25.04 90.07 51.16
C LYS A 190 -23.87 90.99 51.50
N LYS A 191 -22.71 90.79 50.88
CA LYS A 191 -21.52 91.64 51.06
C LYS A 191 -21.77 93.08 50.63
N GLN A 192 -22.45 93.32 49.49
CA GLN A 192 -22.82 94.66 49.04
C GLN A 192 -23.77 95.34 50.04
N LYS A 193 -24.81 94.64 50.50
CA LYS A 193 -25.78 95.17 51.48
C LYS A 193 -25.12 95.55 52.82
N LEU A 194 -24.19 94.73 53.31
CA LEU A 194 -23.38 95.04 54.50
C LEU A 194 -22.45 96.25 54.30
N ARG A 195 -21.96 96.47 53.06
CA ARG A 195 -21.11 97.62 52.73
C ARG A 195 -21.91 98.93 52.65
N LEU A 196 -23.18 98.86 52.21
CA LEU A 196 -24.11 100.00 52.25
C LEU A 196 -24.54 100.35 53.68
N ARG A 197 -24.84 99.37 54.54
CA ARG A 197 -25.14 99.64 55.97
C ARG A 197 -24.02 100.40 56.68
N ARG A 198 -22.77 99.94 56.54
CA ARG A 198 -21.61 100.60 57.15
C ARG A 198 -21.37 102.05 56.71
N LYS A 199 -21.84 102.45 55.51
CA LYS A 199 -21.75 103.85 55.05
C LYS A 199 -22.83 104.76 55.63
N VAL A 200 -23.92 104.20 56.16
CA VAL A 200 -25.02 104.95 56.81
C VAL A 200 -24.73 105.19 58.28
N ASP A 201 -23.90 104.34 58.90
CA ASP A 201 -23.51 104.46 60.31
C ASP A 201 -22.34 105.45 60.55
N ASP A 202 -21.77 106.04 59.50
CA ASP A 202 -20.64 107.01 59.53
C ASP A 202 -21.09 108.48 59.30
N PHE A 203 -22.40 108.78 59.38
CA PHE A 203 -22.99 110.13 59.37
C PHE A 203 -23.77 110.40 60.66
#